data_AF-A0A1G2YLV5-F1
#
_entry.id   AF-A0A1G2YLV5-F1
#
_cell.length_a   1.000
_cell.length_b   1.000
_cell.length_c   1.000
_cell.angle_alpha   90.00
_cell.angle_beta   90.00
_cell.angle_gamma   90.00
#
_symmetry.space_group_name_H-M   'P 1'
#
loop_
_entity.id
_entity.type
_entity.pdbx_description
1 polymer ?
#
loop_
_entity_poly.entity_id
_entity_poly.type
_entity_poly.pdbx_seq_one_letter_code
_entity_poly.pdbx_strand_id
1 'polypeptide(L)' 'MAPEHIGTTAKALLLALPLLAVIAIVYKATKLDEIKFASFLKAVVILFGSILVFMILTAATIYVIIKLTIG' A
#
# COMPACT_ATOMS: atom_id res chain seq x y z
N MET A 1 9.40 13.39 -25.66
CA MET A 1 8.64 12.47 -24.80
C MET A 1 7.61 13.32 -24.07
N ALA A 2 6.33 13.20 -24.41
CA ALA A 2 5.28 13.89 -23.67
C ALA A 2 5.04 13.15 -22.34
N PRO A 3 4.67 13.83 -21.25
CA PRO A 3 4.39 13.17 -19.98
C PRO A 3 3.26 12.15 -20.13
N GLU A 4 3.48 10.93 -19.64
CA GLU A 4 2.42 9.93 -19.50
C GLU A 4 1.37 10.45 -18.52
N HIS A 5 0.11 10.53 -18.99
CA HIS A 5 -0.98 11.04 -18.17
C HIS A 5 -1.46 9.94 -17.22
N ILE A 6 -0.86 9.89 -16.03
CA ILE A 6 -1.35 9.04 -14.95
C ILE A 6 -2.59 9.70 -14.35
N GLY A 7 -3.76 9.20 -14.71
CA GLY A 7 -5.03 9.69 -14.18
C GLY A 7 -5.10 9.57 -12.65
N THR A 8 -5.71 10.55 -11.99
CA THR A 8 -5.87 10.62 -10.54
C THR A 8 -7.14 9.90 -10.05
N THR A 9 -7.67 8.96 -10.83
CA THR A 9 -8.86 8.18 -10.47
C THR A 9 -8.54 7.17 -9.36
N ALA A 10 -9.54 6.84 -8.54
CA ALA A 10 -9.39 5.85 -7.47
C ALA A 10 -8.88 4.48 -7.97
N LYS A 11 -9.17 4.12 -9.22
CA LYS A 11 -8.67 2.89 -9.86
C LYS A 11 -7.16 2.93 -10.13
N ALA A 12 -6.59 4.09 -10.42
CA ALA A 12 -5.15 4.25 -10.61
C ALA A 12 -4.38 3.91 -9.32
N LEU A 13 -4.99 4.07 -8.15
CA LEU A 13 -4.42 3.67 -6.86
C LEU A 13 -4.15 2.14 -6.79
N LEU A 14 -4.90 1.32 -7.54
CA LEU A 14 -4.71 -0.13 -7.58
C LEU A 14 -3.40 -0.53 -8.27
N LEU A 15 -2.84 0.34 -9.13
CA LEU A 15 -1.52 0.13 -9.74
C LEU A 15 -0.40 0.12 -8.70
N ALA A 16 -0.64 0.68 -7.50
CA ALA A 16 0.32 0.64 -6.40
C ALA A 16 0.36 -0.73 -5.70
N LEU A 17 -0.68 -1.56 -5.81
CA LEU A 17 -0.75 -2.87 -5.16
C LEU A 17 0.44 -3.80 -5.49
N PRO A 18 0.81 -4.03 -6.76
CA PRO A 18 1.95 -4.88 -7.09
C PRO A 18 3.26 -4.32 -6.52
N LEU A 19 3.46 -3.00 -6.54
CA LEU A 19 4.64 -2.35 -5.98
C LEU A 19 4.71 -2.57 -4.46
N LEU A 20 3.60 -2.36 -3.75
CA LEU A 20 3.50 -2.57 -2.31
C LEU A 20 3.74 -4.04 -1.92
N ALA A 21 3.26 -4.98 -2.72
CA ALA A 21 3.50 -6.41 -2.50
C ALA A 21 5.00 -6.74 -2.57
N VAL A 22 5.70 -6.22 -3.58
CA VAL A 22 7.16 -6.41 -3.72
C VAL A 22 7.91 -5.80 -2.54
N ILE A 23 7.56 -4.57 -2.14
CA ILE A 23 8.20 -3.91 -0.99
C ILE A 23 8.01 -4.73 0.30
N ALA A 24 6.80 -5.25 0.54
CA ALA A 24 6.51 -6.05 1.73
C ALA A 24 7.34 -7.36 1.76
N ILE A 25 7.47 -8.02 0.60
CA ILE A 25 8.30 -9.23 0.45
C ILE A 25 9.76 -8.91 0.73
N VAL A 26 10.33 -7.92 0.04
CA VAL A 26 11.75 -7.57 0.16
C VAL A 26 12.09 -7.11 1.57
N TYR A 27 11.26 -6.25 2.18
CA TYR A 27 11.45 -5.79 3.56
C TYR A 27 11.49 -6.94 4.56
N LYS A 28 10.56 -7.90 4.44
CA LYS A 28 10.56 -9.04 5.36
C LYS A 28 11.70 -10.01 5.09
N ALA A 29 12.12 -10.15 3.83
CA ALA A 29 13.21 -11.04 3.45
C ALA A 29 14.56 -10.55 3.97
N THR A 30 14.80 -9.23 3.98
CA THR A 30 16.06 -8.66 4.49
C THR A 30 16.13 -8.59 6.02
N LYS A 31 15.00 -8.73 6.72
CA LYS A 31 14.91 -8.52 8.17
C LYS A 31 14.82 -9.82 8.98
N LEU A 32 14.76 -10.98 8.32
CA LEU A 32 14.66 -12.29 8.97
C LEU A 32 15.95 -13.07 8.75
N ASP A 33 16.56 -13.53 9.83
CA ASP A 33 17.78 -14.36 9.76
C ASP A 33 17.51 -15.76 9.21
N GLU A 34 16.31 -16.31 9.46
CA GLU A 34 15.84 -17.58 8.89
C GLU A 34 14.49 -17.41 8.16
N ILE A 35 14.42 -17.87 6.92
CA ILE A 35 13.19 -17.83 6.11
C ILE A 35 12.45 -19.16 6.24
N LYS A 36 11.49 -19.22 7.17
CA LYS A 36 10.50 -20.31 7.23
C LYS A 36 9.29 -19.95 6.38
N PHE A 37 9.08 -20.62 5.25
CA PHE A 37 8.12 -20.22 4.20
C PHE A 37 6.72 -19.84 4.71
N ALA A 38 6.10 -20.68 5.57
CA ALA A 38 4.77 -20.40 6.12
C ALA A 38 4.73 -19.16 7.03
N SER A 39 5.75 -18.99 7.89
CA SER A 39 5.85 -17.84 8.79
C SER A 39 6.18 -16.56 8.02
N PHE A 40 7.06 -16.68 7.03
CA PHE A 40 7.43 -15.60 6.11
C PHE A 40 6.22 -15.09 5.34
N LEU A 41 5.47 -15.99 4.70
CA LEU A 41 4.29 -15.62 3.92
C LEU A 41 3.23 -14.94 4.79
N LYS A 42 2.97 -15.46 5.99
CA LYS A 42 2.07 -14.82 6.96
C LYS A 42 2.55 -13.42 7.33
N ALA A 43 3.83 -13.24 7.59
CA ALA A 43 4.40 -11.95 7.95
C ALA A 43 4.33 -10.93 6.79
N VAL A 44 4.55 -11.37 5.56
CA VAL A 44 4.41 -10.55 4.35
C VAL A 44 2.95 -10.12 4.16
N VAL A 45 2.01 -11.05 4.27
CA VAL A 45 0.57 -10.76 4.11
C VAL A 45 0.08 -9.79 5.18
N ILE A 46 0.51 -9.96 6.44
CA ILE A 46 0.19 -9.03 7.54
C ILE A 46 0.73 -7.63 7.23
N LEU A 47 2.00 -7.53 6.80
CA LEU A 47 2.62 -6.25 6.49
C LEU A 47 1.91 -5.56 5.32
N PHE A 48 1.71 -6.29 4.22
CA PHE A 48 0.99 -5.78 3.05
C PHE A 48 -0.43 -5.30 3.43
N GLY A 49 -1.19 -6.13 4.15
CA GLY A 49 -2.52 -5.77 4.62
C GLY A 49 -2.52 -4.53 5.52
N SER A 50 -1.54 -4.40 6.42
CA SER A 50 -1.43 -3.21 7.31
C SER A 50 -1.22 -1.91 6.52
N ILE A 51 -0.42 -1.94 5.45
CA ILE A 51 -0.19 -0.79 4.58
C ILE A 51 -1.47 -0.41 3.85
N LEU A 52 -2.21 -1.40 3.33
CA LEU A 52 -3.49 -1.13 2.65
C LEU A 52 -4.52 -0.50 3.58
N VAL A 53 -4.67 -1.03 4.80
CA VAL A 53 -5.57 -0.46 5.81
C VAL A 53 -5.18 0.99 6.12
N PHE A 54 -3.89 1.23 6.35
CA PHE A 54 -3.40 2.59 6.61
C PHE A 54 -3.67 3.56 5.46
N MET A 55 -3.49 3.10 4.21
CA MET A 55 -3.76 3.89 3.01
C MET A 55 -5.25 4.26 2.90
N ILE A 56 -6.15 3.32 3.16
CA ILE A 56 -7.60 3.56 3.17
C ILE A 56 -7.99 4.56 4.26
N LEU A 57 -7.48 4.37 5.49
CA LEU A 57 -7.75 5.27 6.61
C LEU A 57 -7.28 6.70 6.30
N THR A 58 -6.10 6.85 5.70
CA THR A 58 -5.57 8.15 5.30
C THR A 58 -6.44 8.80 4.23
N ALA A 59 -6.82 8.06 3.19
CA ALA A 59 -7.70 8.56 2.13
C ALA A 59 -9.06 9.01 2.67
N ALA A 60 -9.67 8.20 3.55
CA ALA A 60 -10.93 8.53 4.21
C ALA A 60 -10.80 9.77 5.10
N THR A 61 -9.72 9.87 5.87
CA THR A 61 -9.45 11.02 6.75
C THR A 61 -9.32 12.30 5.94
N ILE A 62 -8.54 12.28 4.85
CA ILE A 62 -8.38 13.43 3.96
C ILE A 62 -9.73 13.84 3.36
N TYR A 63 -10.51 12.88 2.89
CA TYR A 63 -11.84 13.14 2.34
C TYR A 63 -12.77 13.81 3.37
N VAL A 64 -12.79 13.31 4.60
CA VAL A 64 -13.59 13.88 5.69
C VAL A 64 -13.13 15.31 6.03
N ILE A 65 -11.82 15.53 6.13
CA ILE A 65 -11.25 16.86 6.43
C ILE A 65 -11.62 17.87 5.34
N ILE A 66 -11.47 17.49 4.06
CA ILE A 66 -11.83 18.33 2.92
C ILE A 66 -13.31 18.67 2.98
N LYS A 67 -14.18 17.66 3.18
CA LYS A 67 -15.63 17.87 3.28
C LYS A 67 -16.01 18.81 4.42
N LEU A 68 -15.33 18.73 5.57
CA LEU A 68 -15.62 19.57 6.74
C LEU A 68 -15.10 21.00 6.60
N THR A 69 -14.01 21.21 5.86
CA THR A 69 -13.35 22.52 5.75
C THR A 69 -13.88 23.35 4.58
N ILE A 70 -14.22 22.70 3.47
CA ILE A 70 -14.62 23.36 2.21
C ILE A 70 -16.14 23.24 1.98
N GLY A 71 -16.80 22.27 2.63
CA GLY A 71 -18.24 22.04 2.53
C GLY A 71 -19.07 22.88 3.49
#